data_AF-A0A3M2VMJ0-F1
#
_entry.id   AF-A0A3M2VMJ0-F1
#
_cell.length_a   1.000
_cell.length_b   1.000
_cell.length_c   1.000
_cell.angle_alpha   90.00
_cell.angle_beta   90.00
_cell.angle_gamma   90.00
#
_symmetry.space_group_name_H-M   'P 1'
#
loop_
_entity.id
_entity.type
_entity.pdbx_description
1 polymer ?
#
loop_
_entity_poly.entity_id
_entity_poly.type
_entity_poly.pdbx_seq_one_letter_code
_entity_poly.pdbx_strand_id
1 'polypeptide(L)'
;RSSGSPTDRFRLADDIARMAMEHIRHQLLTRREYLIAEQAFYHEALINPRLTPLVMAHQEILLQGSCQFFQVIGSLQPYQDAQVLTGLIRRMEYQGLLHGPQRQAGDEMLDILTRQLRLVLGTPQPLRG
;
A
#
# COMPACT_ATOMS: atom_id res chain seq x y z
N ARG A 1 9.13 25.45 -4.04
CA ARG A 1 9.95 24.61 -4.96
C ARG A 1 10.82 23.73 -4.07
N SER A 2 10.45 22.46 -3.85
CA SER A 2 11.32 21.54 -3.12
C SER A 2 12.51 21.26 -4.03
N SER A 3 13.73 21.49 -3.54
CA SER A 3 14.91 20.90 -4.14
C SER A 3 14.65 19.39 -4.20
N GLY A 4 14.77 18.75 -5.36
CA GLY A 4 14.70 17.29 -5.46
C GLY A 4 15.94 16.64 -4.84
N SER A 5 16.37 17.06 -3.65
CA SER A 5 17.53 16.50 -2.97
C SER A 5 17.17 15.08 -2.50
N PRO A 6 18.15 14.16 -2.44
CA PRO A 6 17.91 12.82 -1.90
C PRO A 6 17.29 12.83 -0.50
N THR A 7 17.69 13.80 0.33
CA THR A 7 17.17 13.98 1.69
C THR A 7 15.69 14.38 1.70
N ASP A 8 15.26 15.25 0.79
CA ASP A 8 13.85 15.66 0.66
C ASP A 8 12.98 14.50 0.18
N ARG A 9 13.49 13.66 -0.72
CA ARG A 9 12.80 12.46 -1.20
C ARG A 9 12.62 11.40 -0.11
N PHE A 10 13.62 11.20 0.75
CA PHE A 10 13.50 10.29 1.88
C PHE A 10 12.54 10.81 2.95
N ARG A 11 12.52 12.12 3.22
CA ARG A 11 11.51 12.70 4.12
C ARG A 11 10.09 12.49 3.60
N LEU A 12 9.88 12.73 2.31
CA LEU A 12 8.60 12.46 1.66
C LEU A 12 8.21 10.98 1.77
N ALA A 13 9.15 10.06 1.55
CA ALA A 13 8.92 8.62 1.73
C ALA A 13 8.46 8.28 3.15
N ASP A 14 9.10 8.85 4.16
CA ASP A 14 8.77 8.63 5.57
C ASP A 14 7.38 9.19 5.92
N ASP A 15 7.02 10.35 5.38
CA ASP A 15 5.70 10.96 5.57
C ASP A 15 4.60 10.09 4.96
N ILE A 16 4.79 9.62 3.72
CA ILE A 16 3.86 8.72 3.03
C ILE A 16 3.71 7.41 3.82
N ALA A 17 4.82 6.84 4.32
CA ALA A 17 4.79 5.60 5.10
C ALA A 17 3.93 5.75 6.36
N ARG A 18 4.08 6.87 7.08
CA ARG A 18 3.25 7.19 8.25
C ARG A 18 1.78 7.36 7.89
N MET A 19 1.47 8.05 6.79
CA MET A 19 0.09 8.22 6.32
C MET A 19 -0.56 6.88 5.96
N ALA A 20 0.16 6.00 5.26
CA ALA A 20 -0.33 4.68 4.91
C ALA A 20 -0.56 3.81 6.16
N MET A 21 0.36 3.85 7.13
CA MET A 21 0.20 3.11 8.39
C MET A 21 -1.00 3.60 9.20
N GLU A 22 -1.20 4.92 9.29
CA GLU A 22 -2.37 5.49 9.97
C GLU A 22 -3.67 5.11 9.25
N HIS A 23 -3.68 5.07 7.93
CA HIS A 23 -4.81 4.58 7.15
C HIS A 23 -5.15 3.13 7.49
N ILE A 24 -4.16 2.23 7.48
CA ILE A 24 -4.35 0.81 7.84
C ILE A 24 -4.88 0.68 9.26
N ARG A 25 -4.30 1.41 10.21
CA ARG A 25 -4.74 1.41 11.62
C ARG A 25 -6.19 1.87 11.75
N HIS A 26 -6.55 2.94 11.04
CA HIS A 26 -7.91 3.45 11.02
C HIS A 26 -8.89 2.42 10.46
N GLN A 27 -8.55 1.76 9.35
CA GLN A 27 -9.38 0.72 8.72
C GLN A 27 -9.58 -0.48 9.67
N LEU A 28 -8.51 -0.95 10.32
CA LEU A 28 -8.57 -2.06 11.28
C LEU A 28 -9.42 -1.74 12.51
N LEU A 29 -9.48 -0.48 12.94
CA LEU A 29 -10.25 -0.06 14.12
C LEU A 29 -11.72 0.24 13.78
N THR A 30 -11.98 0.87 12.64
CA THR A 30 -13.31 1.41 12.31
C THR A 30 -14.09 0.56 11.32
N ARG A 31 -13.40 -0.29 10.55
CA ARG A 31 -13.98 -1.09 9.46
C ARG A 31 -13.60 -2.57 9.53
N ARG A 32 -13.25 -3.06 10.72
CA ARG A 32 -12.81 -4.45 10.93
C ARG A 32 -13.74 -5.48 10.27
N GLU A 33 -15.05 -5.34 10.47
CA GLU A 33 -16.04 -6.29 9.93
C GLU A 33 -16.08 -6.25 8.40
N TYR A 34 -15.96 -5.07 7.80
CA TYR A 34 -15.85 -4.94 6.35
C TYR A 34 -14.59 -5.58 5.80
N LEU A 35 -13.45 -5.40 6.47
CA LEU A 35 -12.19 -6.05 6.07
C LEU A 35 -12.31 -7.58 6.17
N ILE A 36 -12.94 -8.12 7.22
CA ILE A 36 -13.20 -9.57 7.34
C ILE A 36 -14.09 -10.05 6.19
N ALA A 37 -15.16 -9.33 5.90
CA ALA A 37 -16.07 -9.67 4.80
C ALA A 37 -15.36 -9.62 3.43
N GLU A 38 -14.49 -8.64 3.23
CA GLU A 38 -13.66 -8.53 2.03
C GLU A 38 -12.69 -9.72 1.88
N GLN A 39 -12.02 -10.13 2.96
CA GLN A 39 -11.15 -11.31 2.94
C GLN A 39 -11.94 -12.59 2.62
N ALA A 40 -13.12 -12.76 3.24
CA ALA A 40 -14.01 -13.87 2.93
C ALA A 40 -14.45 -13.86 1.45
N PHE A 41 -14.76 -12.68 0.92
CA PHE A 41 -15.13 -12.50 -0.48
C PHE A 41 -14.00 -12.86 -1.45
N TYR A 42 -12.76 -12.49 -1.12
CA TYR A 42 -11.59 -12.90 -1.89
C TYR A 42 -11.38 -14.41 -1.88
N HIS A 43 -11.53 -15.07 -0.74
CA HIS A 43 -11.46 -16.52 -0.65
C HIS A 43 -12.58 -17.21 -1.43
N GLU A 44 -13.82 -16.73 -1.32
CA GLU A 44 -14.95 -17.31 -2.03
C GLU A 44 -14.81 -17.17 -3.54
N ALA A 45 -14.19 -16.11 -4.05
CA ALA A 45 -13.93 -15.96 -5.49
C ALA A 45 -12.91 -16.95 -6.06
N LEU A 46 -12.10 -17.60 -5.20
CA LEU A 46 -11.25 -18.72 -5.61
C LEU A 46 -12.06 -20.02 -5.79
N ILE A 47 -13.23 -20.11 -5.16
CA ILE A 47 -14.11 -21.30 -5.16
C ILE A 47 -15.25 -21.12 -6.18
N ASN A 48 -15.82 -19.92 -6.28
CA ASN A 48 -16.94 -19.57 -7.14
C ASN A 48 -16.48 -18.59 -8.24
N PRO A 49 -16.21 -19.07 -9.47
CA PRO A 49 -15.66 -18.25 -10.55
C PRO A 49 -16.54 -17.07 -10.98
N ARG A 50 -17.84 -17.09 -10.63
CA ARG A 50 -18.75 -15.97 -10.90
C ARG A 50 -18.41 -14.71 -10.10
N LEU A 51 -17.68 -14.86 -9.00
CA LEU A 51 -17.24 -13.73 -8.18
C LEU A 51 -15.88 -13.18 -8.62
N THR A 52 -15.10 -13.93 -9.41
CA THR A 52 -13.77 -13.49 -9.89
C THR A 52 -13.81 -12.12 -10.56
N PRO A 53 -14.76 -11.81 -11.48
CA PRO A 53 -14.80 -10.49 -12.12
C PRO A 53 -15.02 -9.35 -11.12
N LEU A 54 -15.84 -9.59 -10.09
CA LEU A 54 -16.14 -8.58 -9.06
C LEU A 54 -14.93 -8.34 -8.15
N VAL A 55 -14.22 -9.41 -7.75
CA VAL A 55 -12.95 -9.28 -7.04
C VAL A 55 -11.94 -8.52 -7.88
N MET A 56 -11.73 -8.91 -9.14
CA MET A 56 -10.77 -8.26 -10.04
C MET A 56 -11.06 -6.77 -10.23
N ALA A 57 -12.32 -6.40 -10.45
CA ALA A 57 -12.73 -5.00 -10.54
C ALA A 57 -12.42 -4.22 -9.25
N HIS A 58 -12.64 -4.82 -8.08
CA HIS A 58 -12.28 -4.20 -6.80
C HIS A 58 -10.77 -3.99 -6.65
N GLN A 59 -9.94 -4.98 -7.04
CA GLN A 59 -8.48 -4.84 -6.97
C GLN A 59 -7.98 -3.75 -7.93
N GLU A 60 -8.58 -3.67 -9.11
CA GLU A 60 -8.23 -2.69 -10.14
C GLU A 60 -8.43 -1.25 -9.66
N ILE A 61 -9.49 -0.96 -8.91
CA ILE A 61 -9.74 0.38 -8.35
C ILE A 61 -8.59 0.82 -7.42
N LEU A 62 -8.19 -0.06 -6.50
CA LEU A 62 -7.10 0.20 -5.56
C LEU A 62 -5.75 0.34 -6.28
N LEU A 63 -5.54 -0.49 -7.30
CA LEU A 63 -4.33 -0.47 -8.11
C LEU A 63 -4.21 0.81 -8.93
N GLN A 64 -5.30 1.27 -9.56
CA GLN A 64 -5.34 2.50 -10.33
C GLN A 64 -5.06 3.73 -9.48
N GLY A 65 -5.70 3.84 -8.31
CA GLY A 65 -5.44 4.93 -7.37
C GLY A 65 -3.97 4.94 -6.90
N SER A 66 -3.43 3.77 -6.58
CA SER A 66 -2.02 3.63 -6.18
C SER A 66 -1.05 3.95 -7.34
N CYS A 67 -1.39 3.56 -8.57
CA CYS A 67 -0.58 3.85 -9.75
C CYS A 67 -0.53 5.36 -10.03
N GLN A 68 -1.67 6.05 -9.97
CA GLN A 68 -1.74 7.50 -10.09
C GLN A 68 -0.90 8.20 -9.01
N PHE A 69 -0.96 7.71 -7.77
CA PHE A 69 -0.13 8.20 -6.69
C PHE A 69 1.37 8.08 -7.01
N PHE A 70 1.82 6.91 -7.48
CA PHE A 70 3.23 6.69 -7.83
C PHE A 70 3.69 7.52 -9.04
N GLN A 71 2.80 7.80 -9.99
CA GLN A 71 3.08 8.73 -11.10
C GLN A 71 3.35 10.15 -10.60
N VAL A 72 2.54 10.64 -9.65
CA VAL A 72 2.66 12.00 -9.10
C VAL A 72 3.97 12.18 -8.34
N ILE A 73 4.42 11.17 -7.58
CA ILE A 73 5.66 11.26 -6.80
C ILE A 73 6.92 10.89 -7.61
N GLY A 74 6.78 10.62 -8.91
CA GLY A 74 7.89 10.47 -9.84
C GLY A 74 8.52 9.08 -9.91
N SER A 75 7.78 8.02 -9.55
CA SER A 75 8.23 6.64 -9.75
C SER A 75 8.59 6.36 -11.22
N LEU A 76 9.60 5.53 -11.43
CA LEU A 76 10.00 5.00 -12.75
C LEU A 76 9.10 3.86 -13.23
N GLN A 77 8.46 3.14 -12.30
CA GLN A 77 7.65 1.95 -12.55
C GLN A 77 6.35 2.00 -11.74
N PRO A 78 5.49 3.02 -11.98
CA PRO A 78 4.37 3.32 -11.09
C PRO A 78 3.36 2.17 -10.97
N TYR A 79 3.17 1.39 -12.03
CA TYR A 79 2.27 0.24 -12.02
C TYR A 79 2.81 -0.91 -11.15
N GLN A 80 4.09 -1.24 -11.27
CA GLN A 80 4.76 -2.26 -10.46
C GLN A 80 4.82 -1.83 -9.00
N ASP A 81 5.18 -0.57 -8.73
CA ASP A 81 5.23 -0.03 -7.38
C ASP A 81 3.85 -0.02 -6.71
N ALA A 82 2.79 0.26 -7.48
CA ALA A 82 1.42 0.16 -7.02
C ALA A 82 1.02 -1.27 -6.67
N GLN A 83 1.39 -2.26 -7.48
CA GLN A 83 1.16 -3.68 -7.15
C GLN A 83 1.88 -4.09 -5.86
N VAL A 84 3.14 -3.66 -5.69
CA VAL A 84 3.90 -3.96 -4.47
C VAL A 84 3.25 -3.31 -3.25
N LEU A 85 2.89 -2.02 -3.33
CA LEU A 85 2.26 -1.30 -2.23
C LEU A 85 0.91 -1.91 -1.84
N THR A 86 0.04 -2.16 -2.81
CA THR A 86 -1.29 -2.75 -2.55
C THR A 86 -1.19 -4.17 -1.98
N GLY A 87 -0.21 -4.97 -2.44
CA GLY A 87 0.09 -6.28 -1.86
C GLY A 87 0.57 -6.18 -0.40
N LEU A 88 1.46 -5.23 -0.10
CA LEU A 88 1.93 -4.97 1.27
C LEU A 88 0.80 -4.54 2.20
N ILE A 89 -0.06 -3.60 1.77
CA ILE A 89 -1.21 -3.12 2.55
C ILE A 89 -2.13 -4.29 2.90
N ARG A 90 -2.50 -5.14 1.91
CA ARG A 90 -3.35 -6.31 2.17
C ARG A 90 -2.73 -7.29 3.17
N ARG A 91 -1.43 -7.53 3.07
CA ARG A 91 -0.71 -8.38 4.05
C ARG A 91 -0.81 -7.79 5.45
N MET A 92 -0.62 -6.47 5.59
CA MET A 92 -0.68 -5.76 6.87
C MET A 92 -2.08 -5.75 7.47
N GLU A 93 -3.10 -5.51 6.66
CA GLU A 93 -4.51 -5.62 7.07
C GLU A 93 -4.84 -7.04 7.54
N TYR A 94 -4.45 -8.07 6.79
CA TYR A 94 -4.64 -9.46 7.18
C TYR A 94 -3.95 -9.79 8.51
N GLN A 95 -2.69 -9.38 8.69
CA GLN A 95 -1.97 -9.57 9.95
C GLN A 95 -2.63 -8.81 11.11
N GLY A 96 -3.10 -7.59 10.88
CA GLY A 96 -3.83 -6.78 11.87
C GLY A 96 -5.19 -7.37 12.23
N LEU A 97 -5.87 -8.02 11.28
CA LEU A 97 -7.11 -8.74 11.56
C LEU A 97 -6.88 -9.93 12.50
N LEU A 98 -5.80 -10.68 12.29
CA LEU A 98 -5.47 -11.87 13.10
C LEU A 98 -5.00 -11.52 14.52
N HIS A 99 -4.07 -10.58 14.65
CA HIS A 99 -3.42 -10.31 15.93
C HIS A 99 -4.16 -9.23 16.74
N GLY A 100 -4.88 -8.33 16.07
CA GLY A 100 -5.41 -7.11 16.67
C GLY A 100 -4.40 -5.96 16.57
N PRO A 101 -4.73 -4.79 17.15
CA PRO A 101 -3.87 -3.60 17.05
C PRO A 101 -2.78 -3.60 18.14
N GLN A 102 -1.82 -4.55 18.09
CA GLN A 102 -0.63 -4.48 18.95
C GLN A 102 0.35 -3.42 18.42
N ARG A 103 0.93 -2.62 19.34
CA ARG A 103 1.91 -1.57 18.97
C ARG A 103 3.13 -2.13 18.24
N GLN A 104 3.70 -3.24 18.72
CA GLN A 104 4.92 -3.82 18.14
C GLN A 104 4.73 -4.27 16.69
N ALA A 105 3.54 -4.79 16.34
CA ALA A 105 3.21 -5.12 14.96
C ALA A 105 3.10 -3.86 14.08
N GLY A 106 2.60 -2.76 14.62
CA GLY A 106 2.53 -1.47 13.92
C GLY A 106 3.90 -0.88 13.59
N ASP A 107 4.86 -0.99 14.50
CA ASP A 107 6.23 -0.49 14.29
C ASP A 107 6.94 -1.28 13.16
N GLU A 108 6.85 -2.62 13.17
CA GLU A 108 7.40 -3.46 12.09
C GLU A 108 6.76 -3.14 10.73
N MET A 109 5.44 -2.95 10.69
CA MET A 109 4.74 -2.59 9.45
C MET A 109 5.19 -1.23 8.91
N LEU A 110 5.39 -0.25 9.79
CA LEU A 110 5.89 1.07 9.42
C LEU A 110 7.31 1.00 8.87
N ASP A 111 8.19 0.20 9.46
CA ASP A 111 9.56 0.00 8.97
C ASP A 111 9.57 -0.60 7.56
N ILE A 112 8.70 -1.57 7.29
CA ILE A 112 8.55 -2.19 5.97
C ILE A 112 8.02 -1.19 4.94
N LEU A 113 6.98 -0.42 5.27
CA LEU A 113 6.45 0.64 4.39
C LEU A 113 7.52 1.69 4.09
N THR A 114 8.22 2.15 5.12
CA THR A 114 9.28 3.15 5.01
C THR A 114 10.40 2.65 4.10
N ARG A 115 10.84 1.40 4.31
CA ARG A 115 11.86 0.77 3.47
C ARG A 115 11.44 0.73 2.01
N GLN A 116 10.21 0.30 1.73
CA GLN A 116 9.70 0.19 0.36
C GLN A 116 9.59 1.56 -0.31
N LEU A 117 9.02 2.55 0.37
CA LEU A 117 8.84 3.89 -0.21
C LEU A 117 10.17 4.61 -0.43
N ARG A 118 11.14 4.41 0.47
CA ARG A 118 12.51 4.90 0.26
C ARG A 118 13.20 4.23 -0.92
N LEU A 119 12.93 2.96 -1.21
CA LEU A 119 13.45 2.30 -2.43
C LEU A 119 12.87 2.94 -3.69
N VAL A 120 11.56 3.16 -3.71
CA VAL A 120 10.88 3.77 -4.85
C VAL A 120 11.38 5.20 -5.09
N LEU A 121 11.42 6.04 -4.04
CA LEU A 121 11.79 7.45 -4.15
C LEU A 121 13.30 7.72 -4.13
N GLY A 122 14.09 6.76 -3.67
CA GLY A 122 15.56 6.85 -3.57
C GLY A 122 16.28 6.46 -4.85
N THR A 123 15.63 5.75 -5.78
CA THR A 123 16.25 5.38 -7.05
C THR A 123 16.52 6.63 -7.90
N PRO A 124 17.75 6.82 -8.41
CA PRO A 124 18.04 7.92 -9.31
C PRO A 124 17.18 7.83 -10.56
N GLN A 125 16.48 8.90 -10.92
CA GLN A 125 15.81 9.01 -12.22
C GLN A 125 16.91 9.02 -13.30
N PRO A 126 16.85 8.15 -14.34
CA PRO A 126 17.74 8.30 -15.47
C PRO A 126 17.52 9.68 -16.07
N LEU A 127 18.61 10.39 -16.36
CA LEU A 127 18.56 11.68 -17.04
C LEU A 127 17.78 11.47 -18.34
N ARG A 128 16.60 12.08 -18.46
CA ARG A 128 15.88 12.14 -19.73
C ARG A 128 16.70 13.02 -20.66
N GLY A 129 17.39 12.39 -21.62
CA GLY A 129 18.00 13.05 -22.77
C GLY A 129 16.96 13.51 -23.78
#